data_AF-A0A0C9SWJ7-F1
#
_entry.id   AF-A0A0C9SWJ7-F1
#
_cell.length_a   1.000
_cell.length_b   1.000
_cell.length_c   1.000
_cell.angle_alpha   90.00
_cell.angle_beta   90.00
_cell.angle_gamma   90.00
#
_symmetry.space_group_name_H-M   'P 1'
#
loop_
_entity.id
_entity.type
_entity.pdbx_description
1 polymer ?
#
loop_
_entity_poly.entity_id
_entity_poly.type
_entity_poly.pdbx_seq_one_letter_code
_entity_poly.pdbx_strand_id
1 'polypeptide(L)'
;LGQIEIQVCACRPAASQLLARGLFPCAPRAPSLAVDLRMLEFVRTLFVRVPPNATAWCDALEDFLDGRGYKLDSRNSLRRRFSNAVVWYGSLVNAAKYTVASFLQEIREGVRSTLPEEEAGGTPPVRRRVVVEEVDDEESLPSSGRSSDLRSEGDSADGAVDDDDVPPLSRPSEYLRQRCPLCFGGKTCHDPSVVYVLDMADVIACLDACFTQKRRKNADGHRDAPRTHPESVFVPEEDVQAMRDFVEATRGSSKTRPGGRAQEKHRDDDGDQYEGEIRVPNSVLDECKDSFGAADEQREAASTQFFADTGLMGLLCRHDRVLWLISM
;
A
#
# COMPACT_ATOMS: atom_id res chain seq x y z
N LEU A 1 -9.89 -35.71 27.67
CA LEU A 1 -9.07 -34.50 27.47
C LEU A 1 -8.27 -34.27 28.73
N GLY A 2 -6.95 -34.13 28.64
CA GLY A 2 -6.11 -33.85 29.82
C GLY A 2 -6.35 -32.42 30.30
N GLN A 3 -6.60 -32.25 31.59
CA GLN A 3 -6.69 -30.93 32.21
C GLN A 3 -5.29 -30.30 32.22
N ILE A 4 -5.18 -29.08 31.68
CA ILE A 4 -3.93 -28.31 31.69
C ILE A 4 -4.07 -27.24 32.78
N GLU A 5 -3.25 -27.34 33.83
CA GLU A 5 -3.18 -26.32 34.86
C GLU A 5 -2.01 -25.36 34.58
N ILE A 6 -2.28 -24.06 34.74
CA ILE A 6 -1.29 -22.98 34.60
C ILE A 6 -1.26 -22.13 35.87
N GLN A 7 -0.08 -21.70 36.28
CA GLN A 7 0.10 -20.87 37.48
C GLN A 7 0.38 -19.43 37.08
N VAL A 8 -0.62 -18.56 37.18
CA VAL A 8 -0.49 -17.17 36.72
C VAL A 8 0.12 -16.29 37.81
N CYS A 9 1.26 -15.67 37.51
CA CYS A 9 1.89 -14.63 38.33
C CYS A 9 2.30 -13.44 37.44
N ALA A 10 2.61 -12.29 38.04
CA ALA A 10 3.20 -11.16 37.32
C ALA A 10 4.50 -11.55 36.58
N CYS A 11 5.25 -12.50 37.15
CA CYS A 11 6.46 -13.06 36.56
C CYS A 11 6.25 -14.00 35.36
N ARG A 12 5.07 -14.63 35.25
CA ARG A 12 4.75 -15.64 34.24
C ARG A 12 3.29 -15.43 33.81
N PRO A 13 3.05 -14.49 32.89
CA PRO A 13 1.71 -14.22 32.38
C PRO A 13 1.08 -15.48 31.75
N ALA A 14 -0.23 -15.63 31.87
CA ALA A 14 -0.96 -16.77 31.29
C ALA A 14 -0.66 -16.95 29.79
N ALA A 15 -0.56 -15.84 29.05
CA ALA A 15 -0.26 -15.84 27.62
C ALA A 15 1.07 -16.54 27.30
N SER A 16 2.14 -16.25 28.05
CA SER A 16 3.46 -16.86 27.84
C SER A 16 3.44 -18.37 28.08
N GLN A 17 2.72 -18.82 29.10
CA GLN A 17 2.60 -20.23 29.48
C GLN A 17 1.75 -21.04 28.50
N LEU A 18 0.71 -20.43 27.95
CA LEU A 18 -0.13 -21.02 26.90
C LEU A 18 0.66 -21.16 25.60
N LEU A 19 1.39 -20.10 25.21
CA LEU A 19 2.23 -20.11 24.00
C LEU A 19 3.29 -21.21 24.05
N ALA A 20 3.96 -21.37 25.20
CA ALA A 20 4.94 -22.45 25.41
C ALA A 20 4.35 -23.86 25.25
N ARG A 21 3.03 -24.00 25.33
CA ARG A 21 2.29 -25.26 25.15
C ARG A 21 1.62 -25.37 23.78
N GLY A 22 1.90 -24.45 22.85
CA GLY A 22 1.28 -24.44 21.52
C GLY A 22 -0.15 -23.88 21.47
N LEU A 23 -0.58 -23.20 22.54
CA LEU A 23 -1.92 -22.60 22.66
C LEU A 23 -1.82 -21.07 22.66
N PHE A 24 -2.74 -20.41 21.96
CA PHE A 24 -2.79 -18.96 21.87
C PHE A 24 -4.01 -18.40 22.60
N PRO A 25 -3.82 -17.43 23.52
CA PRO A 25 -4.91 -16.87 24.31
C PRO A 25 -5.82 -15.93 23.51
N CYS A 26 -7.12 -15.91 23.84
CA CYS A 26 -8.04 -14.91 23.29
C CYS A 26 -7.84 -13.48 23.84
N ALA A 27 -7.08 -13.32 24.93
CA ALA A 27 -6.77 -12.03 25.53
C ALA A 27 -5.40 -12.06 26.22
N PRO A 28 -4.62 -10.97 26.19
CA PRO A 28 -3.24 -10.96 26.69
C PRO A 28 -3.12 -11.05 28.22
N ARG A 29 -4.06 -10.49 28.98
CA ARG A 29 -3.98 -10.41 30.46
C ARG A 29 -4.82 -11.45 31.19
N ALA A 30 -6.03 -11.74 30.72
CA ALA A 30 -6.97 -12.67 31.36
C ALA A 30 -7.73 -13.49 30.30
N PRO A 31 -7.08 -14.52 29.72
CA PRO A 31 -7.71 -15.34 28.68
C PRO A 31 -8.79 -16.25 29.24
N SER A 32 -9.95 -16.29 28.57
CA SER A 32 -11.06 -17.20 28.85
C SER A 32 -11.20 -18.33 27.83
N LEU A 33 -10.36 -18.32 26.78
CA LEU A 33 -10.23 -19.33 25.75
C LEU A 33 -8.78 -19.32 25.26
N ALA A 34 -8.26 -20.50 24.94
CA ALA A 34 -7.03 -20.63 24.19
C ALA A 34 -7.28 -21.54 22.98
N VAL A 35 -6.62 -21.24 21.86
CA VAL A 35 -6.78 -21.93 20.58
C VAL A 35 -5.43 -22.49 20.16
N ASP A 36 -5.39 -23.70 19.61
CA ASP A 36 -4.15 -24.29 19.07
C ASP A 36 -3.53 -23.39 17.99
N LEU A 37 -2.21 -23.18 18.05
CA LEU A 37 -1.49 -22.32 17.11
C LEU A 37 -1.65 -22.79 15.66
N ARG A 38 -1.66 -24.10 15.41
CA ARG A 38 -1.81 -24.67 14.06
C ARG A 38 -3.21 -24.39 13.50
N MET A 39 -4.22 -24.36 14.38
CA MET A 39 -5.58 -23.97 13.98
C MET A 39 -5.62 -22.49 13.58
N LEU A 40 -4.97 -21.62 14.35
CA LEU A 40 -4.91 -20.20 14.01
C LEU A 40 -4.12 -19.93 12.73
N GLU A 41 -3.02 -20.65 12.51
CA GLU A 41 -2.27 -20.59 11.26
C GLU A 41 -3.09 -21.08 10.06
N PHE A 42 -3.82 -22.18 10.22
CA PHE A 42 -4.75 -22.68 9.20
C PHE A 42 -5.82 -21.64 8.87
N VAL A 43 -6.48 -21.07 9.88
CA VAL A 43 -7.55 -20.07 9.69
C VAL A 43 -7.00 -18.80 9.05
N ARG A 44 -5.83 -18.33 9.47
CA ARG A 44 -5.16 -17.20 8.82
C ARG A 44 -4.88 -17.49 7.34
N THR A 45 -4.39 -18.68 7.04
CA THR A 45 -4.10 -19.12 5.66
C THR A 45 -5.37 -19.25 4.82
N LEU A 46 -6.47 -19.70 5.44
CA LEU A 46 -7.80 -19.76 4.83
C LEU A 46 -8.30 -18.36 4.48
N PHE A 47 -8.22 -17.39 5.38
CA PHE A 47 -8.70 -16.02 5.18
C PHE A 47 -7.93 -15.21 4.13
N VAL A 48 -6.78 -15.70 3.65
CA VAL A 48 -6.10 -15.13 2.47
C VAL A 48 -6.77 -15.60 1.16
N ARG A 49 -7.58 -16.68 1.20
CA ARG A 49 -8.22 -17.32 0.04
C ARG A 49 -9.72 -17.17 0.02
N VAL A 50 -10.32 -16.76 1.13
CA VAL A 50 -11.76 -16.50 1.24
C VAL A 50 -11.99 -15.22 2.04
N PRO A 51 -13.12 -14.51 1.82
CA PRO A 51 -13.48 -13.38 2.67
C PRO A 51 -13.44 -13.77 4.15
N PRO A 52 -12.76 -13.00 5.01
CA PRO A 52 -12.63 -13.33 6.42
C PRO A 52 -14.01 -13.33 7.09
N ASN A 53 -14.49 -14.52 7.45
CA ASN A 53 -15.79 -14.70 8.07
C ASN A 53 -15.65 -15.57 9.32
N ALA A 54 -15.18 -14.95 10.40
CA ALA A 54 -15.04 -15.61 11.70
C ALA A 54 -16.40 -16.10 12.24
N THR A 55 -17.51 -15.46 11.88
CA THR A 55 -18.85 -15.84 12.31
C THR A 55 -19.23 -17.20 11.72
N ALA A 56 -19.28 -17.30 10.39
CA ALA A 56 -19.63 -18.56 9.72
C ALA A 56 -18.66 -19.69 10.07
N TRP A 57 -17.37 -19.38 10.26
CA TRP A 57 -16.40 -20.36 10.71
C TRP A 57 -16.69 -20.86 12.14
N CYS A 58 -17.01 -19.95 13.07
CA CYS A 58 -17.35 -20.32 14.44
C CYS A 58 -18.65 -21.13 14.49
N ASP A 59 -19.68 -20.71 13.75
CA ASP A 59 -20.97 -21.41 13.72
C ASP A 59 -20.77 -22.84 13.20
N ALA A 60 -20.04 -23.00 12.09
CA ALA A 60 -19.71 -24.32 11.55
C ALA A 60 -18.88 -25.17 12.53
N LEU A 61 -17.96 -24.56 13.29
CA LEU A 61 -17.18 -25.27 14.30
C LEU A 61 -18.05 -25.67 15.51
N GLU A 62 -18.92 -24.79 16.01
CA GLU A 62 -19.85 -25.08 17.11
C GLU A 62 -20.76 -26.25 16.71
N ASP A 63 -21.33 -26.23 15.50
CA ASP A 63 -22.17 -27.31 14.96
C ASP A 63 -21.39 -28.63 14.78
N PHE A 64 -20.16 -28.55 14.26
CA PHE A 64 -19.29 -29.72 14.07
C PHE A 64 -18.90 -30.41 15.38
N LEU A 65 -18.69 -29.62 16.44
CA LEU A 65 -18.36 -30.10 17.79
C LEU A 65 -19.58 -30.68 18.49
N ASP A 66 -20.74 -30.03 18.39
CA ASP A 66 -22.00 -30.51 18.96
C ASP A 66 -22.40 -31.86 18.37
N GLY A 67 -22.27 -32.04 17.04
CA GLY A 67 -22.51 -33.32 16.37
C GLY A 67 -21.60 -34.47 16.82
N ARG A 68 -20.52 -34.18 17.54
CA ARG A 68 -19.60 -35.17 18.15
C ARG A 68 -19.75 -35.31 19.66
N GLY A 69 -20.75 -34.65 20.25
CA GLY A 69 -21.01 -34.66 21.70
C GLY A 69 -20.15 -33.70 22.51
N TYR A 70 -19.38 -32.82 21.85
CA TYR A 70 -18.64 -31.75 22.54
C TYR A 70 -19.52 -30.52 22.67
N LYS A 71 -20.26 -30.43 23.78
CA LYS A 71 -21.14 -29.29 24.06
C LYS A 71 -20.35 -28.11 24.63
N LEU A 72 -20.53 -26.95 24.02
CA LEU A 72 -20.05 -25.68 24.55
C LEU A 72 -21.14 -25.08 25.45
N ASP A 73 -20.75 -24.52 26.59
CA ASP A 73 -21.68 -24.06 27.63
C ASP A 73 -22.61 -22.93 27.17
N SER A 74 -22.24 -22.18 26.12
CA SER A 74 -23.10 -21.13 25.56
C SER A 74 -23.03 -21.06 24.03
N ARG A 75 -24.17 -20.70 23.40
CA ARG A 75 -24.24 -20.32 21.98
C ARG A 75 -23.53 -18.99 21.76
N ASN A 76 -22.83 -18.84 20.63
CA ASN A 76 -21.97 -17.66 20.32
C ASN A 76 -20.77 -17.49 21.26
N SER A 77 -20.43 -18.50 22.05
CA SER A 77 -19.35 -18.38 23.01
C SER A 77 -18.00 -18.30 22.30
N LEU A 78 -17.85 -18.94 21.13
CA LEU A 78 -16.60 -18.91 20.39
C LEU A 78 -16.43 -17.64 19.59
N ARG A 79 -17.48 -17.13 18.94
CA ARG A 79 -17.39 -16.03 17.97
C ARG A 79 -16.51 -14.88 18.44
N ARG A 80 -16.80 -14.29 19.61
CA ARG A 80 -16.03 -13.14 20.13
C ARG A 80 -14.63 -13.53 20.58
N ARG A 81 -14.50 -14.65 21.31
CA ARG A 81 -13.23 -15.11 21.88
C ARG A 81 -12.25 -15.56 20.80
N PHE A 82 -12.73 -16.32 19.82
CA PHE A 82 -11.98 -16.76 18.66
C PHE A 82 -11.59 -15.59 17.76
N SER A 83 -12.52 -14.66 17.46
CA SER A 83 -12.17 -13.45 16.69
C SER A 83 -11.06 -12.65 17.37
N ASN A 84 -11.13 -12.48 18.69
CA ASN A 84 -10.05 -11.84 19.44
C ASN A 84 -8.73 -12.62 19.33
N ALA A 85 -8.77 -13.95 19.46
CA ALA A 85 -7.57 -14.79 19.31
C ALA A 85 -6.93 -14.64 17.92
N VAL A 86 -7.72 -14.69 16.85
CA VAL A 86 -7.26 -14.49 15.46
C VAL A 86 -6.59 -13.13 15.31
N VAL A 87 -7.22 -12.07 15.82
CA VAL A 87 -6.69 -10.71 15.74
C VAL A 87 -5.37 -10.57 16.49
N TRP A 88 -5.31 -11.00 17.76
CA TRP A 88 -4.09 -10.92 18.56
C TRP A 88 -2.97 -11.82 18.02
N TYR A 89 -3.31 -12.97 17.47
CA TYR A 89 -2.36 -13.83 16.77
C TYR A 89 -1.78 -13.15 15.54
N GLY A 90 -2.64 -12.50 14.74
CA GLY A 90 -2.19 -11.67 13.61
C GLY A 90 -1.20 -10.60 14.05
N SER A 91 -1.51 -9.86 15.12
CA SER A 91 -0.59 -8.87 15.69
C SER A 91 0.74 -9.48 16.13
N LEU A 92 0.73 -10.63 16.81
CA LEU A 92 1.96 -11.31 17.23
C LEU A 92 2.82 -11.68 16.01
N VAL A 93 2.22 -12.29 14.98
CA VAL A 93 3.01 -12.72 13.82
C VAL A 93 3.55 -11.52 13.05
N ASN A 94 2.78 -10.42 12.95
CA ASN A 94 3.25 -9.21 12.29
C ASN A 94 4.42 -8.56 13.05
N ALA A 95 4.33 -8.49 14.39
CA ALA A 95 5.42 -7.99 15.22
C ALA A 95 6.68 -8.87 15.12
N ALA A 96 6.51 -10.20 15.09
CA ALA A 96 7.62 -11.14 14.92
C ALA A 96 8.31 -10.97 13.56
N LYS A 97 7.52 -10.86 12.48
CA LYS A 97 8.03 -10.61 11.12
C LYS A 97 8.81 -9.29 11.05
N TYR A 98 8.25 -8.23 11.61
CA TYR A 98 8.89 -6.92 11.66
C TYR A 98 10.23 -6.97 12.40
N THR A 99 10.27 -7.63 13.57
CA THR A 99 11.51 -7.77 14.36
C THR A 99 12.60 -8.53 13.60
N VAL A 100 12.23 -9.57 12.86
CA VAL A 100 13.19 -10.31 12.01
C VAL A 100 13.65 -9.44 10.84
N ALA A 101 12.74 -8.72 10.19
CA ALA A 101 13.06 -7.85 9.07
C ALA A 101 13.99 -6.70 9.48
N SER A 102 13.73 -6.05 10.63
CA SER A 102 14.56 -4.97 11.16
C SER A 102 15.98 -5.47 11.49
N PHE A 103 16.09 -6.61 12.16
CA PHE A 103 17.38 -7.22 12.47
C PHE A 103 18.18 -7.57 11.20
N LEU A 104 17.52 -8.11 10.17
CA LEU A 104 18.17 -8.38 8.89
C LEU A 104 18.60 -7.10 8.18
N GLN A 105 17.83 -6.02 8.30
CA GLN A 105 18.18 -4.73 7.71
C GLN A 105 19.39 -4.11 8.41
N GLU A 106 19.43 -4.11 9.74
CA GLU A 106 20.58 -3.64 10.52
C GLU A 106 21.87 -4.36 10.12
N ILE A 107 21.82 -5.69 9.96
CA ILE A 107 22.96 -6.48 9.50
C ILE A 107 23.38 -6.08 8.08
N ARG A 108 22.42 -5.91 7.16
CA ARG A 108 22.71 -5.50 5.78
C ARG A 108 23.40 -4.14 5.71
N GLU A 109 22.96 -3.20 6.54
CA GLU A 109 23.54 -1.86 6.64
C GLU A 109 24.97 -1.93 7.21
N GLY A 110 25.20 -2.75 8.24
CA GLY A 110 26.53 -2.99 8.80
C GLY A 110 27.51 -3.69 7.83
N VAL A 111 27.02 -4.60 6.99
CA VAL A 111 27.86 -5.21 5.92
C VAL A 111 28.15 -4.19 4.82
N ARG A 112 27.20 -3.34 4.47
CA ARG A 112 27.40 -2.31 3.43
C ARG A 112 28.40 -1.24 3.85
N SER A 113 28.45 -0.87 5.14
CA SER A 113 29.42 0.10 5.66
C SER A 113 30.85 -0.45 5.79
N THR A 114 31.02 -1.78 5.73
CA THR A 114 32.34 -2.44 5.83
C THR A 114 32.94 -2.80 4.46
N LEU A 115 32.18 -2.68 3.38
CA LEU A 115 32.71 -2.83 2.02
C LEU A 115 33.34 -1.51 1.57
N PRO A 116 34.58 -1.51 1.05
CA PRO A 116 35.14 -0.34 0.38
C PRO A 116 34.21 0.08 -0.75
N GLU A 117 33.96 1.39 -0.88
CA GLU A 117 33.36 1.94 -2.09
C GLU A 117 34.25 1.55 -3.27
N GLU A 118 33.85 0.57 -4.07
CA GLU A 118 34.51 0.32 -5.34
C GLU A 118 34.31 1.57 -6.19
N GLU A 119 35.37 2.37 -6.32
CA GLU A 119 35.44 3.46 -7.26
C GLU A 119 34.95 2.95 -8.61
N ALA A 120 33.98 3.67 -9.19
CA ALA A 120 33.46 3.45 -10.52
C ALA A 120 34.57 3.72 -11.56
N GLY A 121 35.48 2.77 -11.69
CA GLY A 121 36.70 2.87 -12.48
C GLY A 121 37.37 1.51 -12.65
N GLY A 122 36.57 0.43 -12.79
CA GLY A 122 37.07 -0.92 -12.96
C GLY A 122 36.32 -1.63 -14.08
N THR A 123 37.08 -2.13 -15.06
CA THR A 123 36.65 -2.96 -16.19
C THR A 123 35.65 -4.06 -15.78
N PRO A 124 34.64 -4.36 -16.62
CA PRO A 124 33.56 -5.25 -16.21
C PRO A 124 34.09 -6.67 -15.93
N PRO A 125 33.68 -7.31 -14.81
CA PRO A 125 34.08 -8.68 -14.54
C PRO A 125 33.46 -9.59 -15.59
N VAL A 126 34.30 -10.46 -16.15
CA VAL A 126 33.92 -11.49 -17.13
C VAL A 126 32.73 -12.27 -16.58
N ARG A 127 31.57 -12.12 -17.24
CA ARG A 127 30.35 -12.88 -16.93
C ARG A 127 30.67 -14.37 -17.08
N ARG A 128 30.69 -15.11 -15.96
CA ARG A 128 30.70 -16.56 -15.99
C ARG A 128 29.29 -17.02 -16.41
N ARG A 129 29.13 -17.34 -17.69
CA ARG A 129 27.91 -17.91 -18.26
C ARG A 129 27.68 -19.29 -17.62
N VAL A 130 26.60 -19.44 -16.86
CA VAL A 130 26.04 -20.76 -16.57
C VAL A 130 25.21 -21.12 -17.79
N VAL A 131 25.64 -22.15 -18.52
CA VAL A 131 24.94 -22.66 -19.70
C VAL A 131 23.81 -23.55 -19.22
N VAL A 132 22.58 -23.18 -19.56
CA VAL A 132 21.46 -24.13 -19.64
C VAL A 132 21.40 -24.52 -21.11
N GLU A 133 21.53 -25.82 -21.40
CA GLU A 133 21.41 -26.35 -22.76
C GLU A 133 19.99 -26.10 -23.27
N GLU A 134 19.86 -25.32 -24.34
CA GLU A 134 18.76 -25.45 -25.29
C GLU A 134 19.35 -25.57 -26.70
N VAL A 135 18.66 -26.41 -27.48
CA VAL A 135 19.06 -26.97 -28.77
C VAL A 135 19.05 -25.89 -29.86
N ASP A 136 20.10 -25.92 -30.69
CA ASP A 136 20.34 -25.04 -31.84
C ASP A 136 19.25 -25.12 -32.92
N ASP A 137 18.99 -23.97 -33.56
CA ASP A 137 18.88 -23.87 -35.02
C ASP A 137 19.41 -22.49 -35.47
N GLU A 138 20.33 -22.53 -36.43
CA GLU A 138 21.12 -21.40 -36.94
C GLU A 138 20.33 -20.46 -37.87
N GLU A 139 20.69 -19.16 -37.88
CA GLU A 139 21.30 -18.49 -39.06
C GLU A 139 21.74 -17.03 -38.77
N SER A 140 23.06 -16.84 -38.87
CA SER A 140 23.90 -15.69 -39.27
C SER A 140 23.28 -14.59 -40.18
N LEU A 141 23.68 -13.30 -40.28
CA LEU A 141 24.95 -12.54 -40.14
C LEU A 141 24.66 -10.98 -40.21
N PRO A 142 25.67 -10.06 -40.10
CA PRO A 142 25.59 -8.68 -39.57
C PRO A 142 25.94 -7.54 -40.57
N SER A 143 25.83 -6.27 -40.14
CA SER A 143 26.73 -5.13 -40.49
C SER A 143 26.33 -3.90 -39.63
N SER A 144 27.16 -3.31 -38.75
CA SER A 144 28.31 -2.38 -38.93
C SER A 144 27.96 -0.92 -39.28
N GLY A 145 28.25 0.01 -38.34
CA GLY A 145 29.06 1.20 -38.64
C GLY A 145 28.45 2.61 -38.50
N ARG A 146 29.23 3.48 -37.81
CA ARG A 146 29.32 4.97 -37.82
C ARG A 146 28.30 5.74 -36.96
N SER A 147 28.68 6.58 -35.97
CA SER A 147 29.62 7.73 -35.85
C SER A 147 28.96 9.08 -36.10
N SER A 148 29.14 9.98 -35.11
CA SER A 148 29.02 11.47 -35.10
C SER A 148 27.58 12.00 -35.04
N ASP A 149 27.20 13.11 -34.38
CA ASP A 149 27.87 14.30 -33.85
C ASP A 149 27.07 14.97 -32.70
N LEU A 150 27.76 15.88 -31.99
CA LEU A 150 27.34 16.74 -30.87
C LEU A 150 26.30 17.83 -31.21
N ARG A 151 25.48 18.25 -30.22
CA ARG A 151 25.05 19.66 -29.88
C ARG A 151 24.05 19.69 -28.71
N SER A 152 24.46 20.19 -27.54
CA SER A 152 24.11 21.48 -26.87
C SER A 152 22.67 21.68 -26.36
N GLU A 153 22.58 21.60 -25.03
CA GLU A 153 21.99 22.57 -24.07
C GLU A 153 20.50 22.97 -24.13
N GLY A 154 19.87 22.83 -22.96
CA GLY A 154 18.56 23.40 -22.63
C GLY A 154 18.23 23.13 -21.16
N ASP A 155 18.78 23.97 -20.29
CA ASP A 155 18.60 24.02 -18.84
C ASP A 155 17.17 24.44 -18.45
N SER A 156 16.59 23.79 -17.45
CA SER A 156 15.37 24.24 -16.74
C SER A 156 15.28 23.51 -15.40
N ALA A 157 15.87 24.12 -14.38
CA ALA A 157 15.72 23.75 -12.98
C ALA A 157 14.40 24.32 -12.43
N ASP A 158 13.49 23.43 -11.99
CA ASP A 158 12.30 23.80 -11.22
C ASP A 158 12.40 23.19 -9.82
N GLY A 159 12.11 24.04 -8.83
CA GLY A 159 12.54 23.91 -7.44
C GLY A 159 11.94 22.74 -6.66
N ALA A 160 12.84 21.95 -6.06
CA ALA A 160 12.54 21.06 -4.95
C ALA A 160 12.83 21.78 -3.62
N VAL A 161 11.96 21.53 -2.65
CA VAL A 161 12.02 22.06 -1.29
C VAL A 161 13.29 21.56 -0.60
N ASP A 162 14.08 22.49 -0.04
CA ASP A 162 15.30 22.22 0.72
C ASP A 162 15.02 21.35 1.96
N ASP A 163 15.41 20.08 1.87
CA ASP A 163 15.79 19.23 2.99
C ASP A 163 17.33 19.12 2.94
N ASP A 164 18.00 20.24 3.22
CA ASP A 164 19.42 20.54 2.94
C ASP A 164 20.45 19.62 3.66
N ASP A 165 20.02 18.70 4.53
CA ASP A 165 20.94 17.87 5.35
C ASP A 165 20.95 16.38 4.96
N VAL A 166 20.17 15.96 3.95
CA VAL A 166 20.18 14.57 3.47
C VAL A 166 20.84 14.51 2.09
N PRO A 167 22.01 13.84 1.94
CA PRO A 167 22.65 13.73 0.63
C PRO A 167 21.68 13.07 -0.36
N PRO A 168 21.63 13.57 -1.62
CA PRO A 168 20.69 13.09 -2.61
C PRO A 168 20.85 11.58 -2.79
N LEU A 169 19.73 10.87 -2.67
CA LEU A 169 19.73 9.42 -2.79
C LEU A 169 20.10 9.03 -4.22
N SER A 170 21.18 8.27 -4.39
CA SER A 170 21.63 7.74 -5.70
C SER A 170 20.72 6.66 -6.28
N ARG A 171 19.70 6.23 -5.53
CA ARG A 171 18.71 5.22 -5.91
C ARG A 171 17.43 5.40 -5.08
N PRO A 172 16.28 4.85 -5.51
CA PRO A 172 15.05 4.92 -4.74
C PRO A 172 15.20 4.38 -3.31
N SER A 173 14.36 4.88 -2.40
CA SER A 173 14.39 4.49 -0.99
C SER A 173 14.27 2.96 -0.79
N GLU A 174 14.79 2.45 0.32
CA GLU A 174 14.64 1.03 0.67
C GLU A 174 13.16 0.62 0.74
N TYR A 175 12.30 1.50 1.26
CA TYR A 175 10.86 1.33 1.27
C TYR A 175 10.30 0.99 -0.12
N LEU A 176 10.56 1.84 -1.13
CA LEU A 176 10.07 1.63 -2.49
C LEU A 176 10.64 0.36 -3.12
N ARG A 177 11.94 0.10 -2.90
CA ARG A 177 12.62 -1.11 -3.39
C ARG A 177 12.02 -2.39 -2.85
N GLN A 178 11.58 -2.41 -1.60
CA GLN A 178 10.89 -3.56 -1.00
C GLN A 178 9.49 -3.77 -1.57
N ARG A 179 8.79 -2.71 -2.00
CA ARG A 179 7.44 -2.82 -2.58
C ARG A 179 7.45 -3.31 -4.02
N CYS A 180 8.36 -2.77 -4.84
CA CYS A 180 8.46 -3.18 -6.23
C CYS A 180 9.93 -3.15 -6.70
N PRO A 181 10.65 -4.28 -6.57
CA PRO A 181 12.01 -4.40 -7.09
C PRO A 181 12.12 -4.13 -8.60
N LEU A 182 11.05 -4.38 -9.36
CA LEU A 182 11.00 -4.12 -10.80
C LEU A 182 10.92 -2.63 -11.14
N CYS A 183 10.22 -1.83 -10.33
CA CYS A 183 10.15 -0.38 -10.52
C CYS A 183 11.35 0.35 -9.93
N PHE A 184 11.83 -0.11 -8.77
CA PHE A 184 12.70 0.71 -7.92
C PHE A 184 14.06 0.06 -7.63
N GLY A 185 14.25 -1.21 -7.96
CA GLY A 185 15.45 -1.99 -7.63
C GLY A 185 16.62 -1.80 -8.59
N GLY A 186 16.45 -1.01 -9.65
CA GLY A 186 17.51 -0.67 -10.60
C GLY A 186 18.71 0.00 -9.93
N LYS A 187 19.91 -0.25 -10.46
CA LYS A 187 21.15 0.42 -10.02
C LYS A 187 21.20 1.87 -10.49
N THR A 188 20.71 2.11 -11.70
CA THR A 188 20.47 3.43 -12.28
C THR A 188 19.00 3.77 -12.08
N CYS A 189 18.73 4.83 -11.34
CA CYS A 189 17.37 5.33 -11.10
C CYS A 189 16.87 6.21 -12.23
N HIS A 190 17.80 6.72 -13.05
CA HIS A 190 17.55 7.53 -14.22
C HIS A 190 18.41 6.97 -15.35
N ASP A 191 17.77 6.63 -16.47
CA ASP A 191 18.47 6.29 -17.70
C ASP A 191 18.13 7.33 -18.77
N PRO A 192 19.04 8.29 -19.03
CA PRO A 192 18.81 9.32 -20.04
C PRO A 192 18.46 8.71 -21.40
N SER A 193 19.04 7.56 -21.76
CA SER A 193 18.81 6.94 -23.06
C SER A 193 17.40 6.39 -23.24
N VAL A 194 16.71 6.00 -22.16
CA VAL A 194 15.34 5.48 -22.19
C VAL A 194 14.33 6.61 -22.33
N VAL A 195 14.56 7.74 -21.66
CA VAL A 195 13.71 8.93 -21.77
C VAL A 195 13.79 9.52 -23.18
N TYR A 196 15.00 9.64 -23.75
CA TYR A 196 15.20 10.25 -25.07
C TYR A 196 14.81 9.37 -26.27
N VAL A 197 14.90 8.03 -26.15
CA VAL A 197 14.68 7.11 -27.29
C VAL A 197 13.31 6.43 -27.26
N LEU A 198 12.77 6.16 -26.07
CA LEU A 198 11.50 5.45 -25.89
C LEU A 198 10.37 6.33 -25.33
N ASP A 199 10.66 7.61 -25.03
CA ASP A 199 9.71 8.56 -24.44
C ASP A 199 9.05 7.99 -23.16
N MET A 200 9.83 7.23 -22.38
CA MET A 200 9.36 6.55 -21.18
C MET A 200 9.85 7.24 -19.91
N ALA A 201 8.94 7.37 -18.94
CA ALA A 201 9.27 7.89 -17.61
C ALA A 201 10.08 6.88 -16.78
N ASP A 202 11.01 7.40 -15.96
CA ASP A 202 11.78 6.58 -15.01
C ASP A 202 10.88 5.87 -13.99
N VAL A 203 9.81 6.54 -13.58
CA VAL A 203 8.82 6.03 -12.64
C VAL A 203 7.42 6.37 -13.14
N ILE A 204 6.56 5.34 -13.16
CA ILE A 204 5.14 5.50 -13.41
C ILE A 204 4.40 5.09 -12.13
N ALA A 205 3.65 6.03 -11.57
CA ALA A 205 2.76 5.81 -10.46
C ALA A 205 1.31 6.17 -10.86
N CYS A 206 0.36 5.37 -10.42
CA CYS A 206 -1.06 5.48 -10.73
C CYS A 206 -1.82 5.81 -9.45
N LEU A 207 -2.78 6.72 -9.54
CA LEU A 207 -3.74 6.97 -8.47
C LEU A 207 -4.99 6.12 -8.71
N ASP A 208 -5.50 5.50 -7.64
CA ASP A 208 -6.77 4.77 -7.66
C ASP A 208 -7.59 5.11 -6.42
N ALA A 209 -8.91 5.11 -6.54
CA ALA A 209 -9.83 5.41 -5.45
C ALA A 209 -10.95 4.37 -5.36
N CYS A 210 -11.13 3.81 -4.16
CA CYS A 210 -12.13 2.79 -3.86
C CYS A 210 -13.13 3.30 -2.83
N PHE A 211 -14.28 3.79 -3.30
CA PHE A 211 -15.37 4.30 -2.46
C PHE A 211 -16.29 3.21 -1.88
N THR A 212 -16.04 1.94 -2.19
CA THR A 212 -16.77 0.82 -1.59
C THR A 212 -16.24 0.47 -0.19
N GLN A 213 -15.00 0.84 0.10
CA GLN A 213 -14.37 0.63 1.40
C GLN A 213 -14.69 1.79 2.34
N LYS A 214 -15.68 1.58 3.20
CA LYS A 214 -16.17 2.60 4.14
C LYS A 214 -15.97 2.13 5.57
N ARG A 215 -15.60 3.04 6.45
CA ARG A 215 -15.48 2.77 7.89
C ARG A 215 -16.66 3.38 8.63
N ARG A 216 -17.45 2.57 9.35
CA ARG A 216 -18.54 3.09 10.19
C ARG A 216 -17.97 3.82 11.40
N LYS A 217 -18.69 4.85 11.85
CA LYS A 217 -18.45 5.48 13.16
C LYS A 217 -18.83 4.52 14.28
N ASN A 218 -18.10 4.60 15.39
CA ASN A 218 -18.49 3.93 16.63
C ASN A 218 -19.68 4.65 17.29
N ALA A 219 -20.21 4.07 18.37
CA ALA A 219 -21.33 4.65 19.13
C ALA A 219 -21.05 6.09 19.60
N ASP A 220 -19.79 6.40 19.90
CA ASP A 220 -19.33 7.72 20.33
C ASP A 220 -18.98 8.66 19.16
N GLY A 221 -19.27 8.26 17.91
CA GLY A 221 -18.92 9.02 16.70
C GLY A 221 -17.44 8.94 16.30
N HIS A 222 -16.60 8.30 17.12
CA HIS A 222 -15.16 8.18 16.92
C HIS A 222 -14.75 6.91 16.16
N ARG A 223 -13.45 6.81 15.82
CA ARG A 223 -12.80 5.62 15.26
C ARG A 223 -12.45 4.63 16.38
N ASP A 224 -12.36 3.35 16.04
CA ASP A 224 -11.68 2.38 16.91
C ASP A 224 -10.24 2.82 17.17
N ALA A 225 -9.70 2.50 18.35
CA ALA A 225 -8.30 2.76 18.65
C ALA A 225 -7.39 2.20 17.54
N PRO A 226 -6.44 3.00 17.02
CA PRO A 226 -5.67 2.62 15.85
C PRO A 226 -4.87 1.35 16.14
N ARG A 227 -5.06 0.35 15.29
CA ARG A 227 -4.19 -0.83 15.20
C ARG A 227 -3.28 -0.66 13.99
N THR A 228 -2.17 0.02 14.19
CA THR A 228 -1.22 0.28 13.11
C THR A 228 -0.39 -0.98 12.85
N HIS A 229 -0.35 -1.40 11.59
CA HIS A 229 0.59 -2.44 11.17
C HIS A 229 2.02 -1.85 11.21
N PRO A 230 3.04 -2.58 11.69
CA PRO A 230 4.42 -2.07 11.71
C PRO A 230 4.94 -1.63 10.33
N GLU A 231 4.47 -2.29 9.27
CA GLU A 231 4.75 -1.95 7.86
C GLU A 231 3.52 -1.32 7.18
N SER A 232 2.86 -0.38 7.86
CA SER A 232 1.71 0.33 7.31
C SER A 232 2.07 1.02 6.00
N VAL A 233 1.15 0.99 5.03
CA VAL A 233 1.17 1.83 3.82
C VAL A 233 0.31 3.08 3.97
N PHE A 234 -0.45 3.18 5.06
CA PHE A 234 -1.30 4.32 5.32
C PHE A 234 -0.44 5.51 5.73
N VAL A 235 -0.62 6.62 5.02
CA VAL A 235 -0.04 7.90 5.38
C VAL A 235 -0.75 8.43 6.65
N PRO A 236 -0.02 8.93 7.65
CA PRO A 236 -0.60 9.56 8.83
C PRO A 236 -1.55 10.71 8.47
N GLU A 237 -2.61 10.91 9.27
CA GLU A 237 -3.57 11.99 9.03
C GLU A 237 -2.93 13.38 9.09
N GLU A 238 -1.94 13.58 9.98
CA GLU A 238 -1.17 14.82 10.05
C GLU A 238 -0.45 15.14 8.73
N ASP A 239 0.17 14.14 8.11
CA ASP A 239 0.92 14.29 6.87
C ASP A 239 -0.04 14.54 5.70
N VAL A 240 -1.19 13.85 5.68
CA VAL A 240 -2.23 14.09 4.66
C VAL A 240 -2.76 15.53 4.76
N GLN A 241 -2.97 16.03 5.98
CA GLN A 241 -3.40 17.42 6.17
C GLN A 241 -2.31 18.41 5.73
N ALA A 242 -1.04 18.14 6.05
CA ALA A 242 0.08 18.98 5.59
C ALA A 242 0.20 18.99 4.06
N MET A 243 0.04 17.84 3.39
CA MET A 243 0.01 17.75 1.92
C MET A 243 -1.16 18.56 1.34
N ARG A 244 -2.34 18.48 1.96
CA ARG A 244 -3.51 19.27 1.56
C ARG A 244 -3.22 20.77 1.66
N ASP A 245 -2.72 21.23 2.81
CA ASP A 245 -2.41 22.63 3.05
C ASP A 245 -1.36 23.15 2.07
N PHE A 246 -0.34 22.34 1.77
CA PHE A 246 0.67 22.63 0.76
C PHE A 246 0.08 22.79 -0.65
N VAL A 247 -0.81 21.87 -1.07
CA VAL A 247 -1.48 21.95 -2.37
C VAL A 247 -2.39 23.16 -2.44
N GLU A 248 -3.17 23.45 -1.38
CA GLU A 248 -4.04 24.64 -1.31
C GLU A 248 -3.22 25.94 -1.38
N ALA A 249 -2.09 26.01 -0.68
CA ALA A 249 -1.18 27.15 -0.73
C ALA A 249 -0.54 27.33 -2.12
N THR A 250 -0.09 26.24 -2.74
CA THR A 250 0.55 26.25 -4.07
C THR A 250 -0.44 26.62 -5.17
N ARG A 251 -1.68 26.13 -5.08
CA ARG A 251 -2.79 26.53 -5.96
C ARG A 251 -3.15 28.02 -5.80
N GLY A 252 -2.70 28.67 -4.73
CA GLY A 252 -2.88 30.08 -4.37
C GLY A 252 -2.26 31.14 -5.31
N SER A 253 -2.02 30.82 -6.58
CA SER A 253 -1.68 31.77 -7.66
C SER A 253 -2.40 31.48 -8.99
N SER A 254 -2.96 30.27 -9.17
CA SER A 254 -3.81 29.89 -10.31
C SER A 254 -5.29 29.88 -9.92
N LYS A 255 -5.71 30.89 -9.15
CA LYS A 255 -7.11 31.31 -9.26
C LYS A 255 -7.28 31.80 -10.70
N THR A 256 -7.82 30.92 -11.53
CA THR A 256 -8.67 31.30 -12.64
C THR A 256 -9.42 32.57 -12.24
N ARG A 257 -9.25 33.59 -13.08
CA ARG A 257 -9.84 34.93 -12.96
C ARG A 257 -11.24 34.84 -12.33
N PRO A 258 -11.63 35.79 -11.46
CA PRO A 258 -13.01 35.88 -11.00
C PRO A 258 -13.91 36.19 -12.21
N GLY A 259 -14.36 35.13 -12.85
CA GLY A 259 -15.34 35.09 -13.92
C GLY A 259 -16.61 34.41 -13.43
N GLY A 260 -16.96 34.61 -12.15
CA GLY A 260 -18.34 34.45 -11.71
C GLY A 260 -19.18 35.53 -12.36
N ARG A 261 -19.53 35.35 -13.64
CA ARG A 261 -20.74 35.97 -14.16
C ARG A 261 -21.86 35.03 -13.75
N ALA A 262 -22.74 35.53 -12.89
CA ALA A 262 -24.06 34.95 -12.68
C ALA A 262 -24.60 34.52 -14.05
N GLN A 263 -24.79 33.22 -14.24
CA GLN A 263 -25.42 32.69 -15.44
C GLN A 263 -26.90 33.05 -15.34
N GLU A 264 -27.23 34.28 -15.70
CA GLU A 264 -28.56 34.60 -16.17
C GLU A 264 -28.86 33.62 -17.30
N LYS A 265 -29.99 32.94 -17.19
CA LYS A 265 -30.60 32.17 -18.29
C LYS A 265 -30.87 33.13 -19.45
N HIS A 266 -29.86 33.39 -20.29
CA HIS A 266 -30.09 33.96 -21.60
C HIS A 266 -30.22 32.79 -22.56
N ARG A 267 -31.48 32.48 -22.90
CA ARG A 267 -31.78 31.90 -24.20
C ARG A 267 -31.23 32.88 -25.23
N ASP A 268 -30.36 32.41 -26.11
CA ASP A 268 -30.39 32.68 -27.56
C ASP A 268 -29.00 32.44 -28.18
N ASP A 269 -28.96 31.45 -29.09
CA ASP A 269 -28.26 31.46 -30.38
C ASP A 269 -26.86 32.09 -30.45
N ASP A 270 -25.82 31.35 -30.10
CA ASP A 270 -24.54 31.39 -30.83
C ASP A 270 -23.73 30.10 -30.54
N GLY A 271 -23.04 29.58 -31.56
CA GLY A 271 -22.50 28.22 -31.60
C GLY A 271 -21.60 27.80 -30.42
N ASP A 272 -21.62 26.50 -30.14
CA ASP A 272 -20.82 25.83 -29.10
C ASP A 272 -19.32 26.16 -29.26
N GLN A 273 -18.76 26.88 -28.28
CA GLN A 273 -17.39 27.41 -28.33
C GLN A 273 -16.37 26.33 -27.96
N TYR A 274 -15.11 26.56 -28.30
CA TYR A 274 -13.99 25.66 -28.00
C TYR A 274 -13.11 26.28 -26.90
N GLU A 275 -12.74 25.50 -25.88
CA GLU A 275 -11.75 25.91 -24.86
C GLU A 275 -10.31 25.60 -25.31
N GLY A 276 -9.49 26.65 -25.45
CA GLY A 276 -8.04 26.53 -25.68
C GLY A 276 -7.66 25.99 -27.07
N GLU A 277 -6.52 25.29 -27.16
CA GLU A 277 -6.06 24.62 -28.40
C GLU A 277 -6.83 23.32 -28.71
N ILE A 278 -7.75 22.92 -27.83
CA ILE A 278 -8.51 21.68 -27.95
C ILE A 278 -9.71 21.95 -28.85
N ARG A 279 -9.75 21.28 -30.01
CA ARG A 279 -10.88 21.34 -30.96
C ARG A 279 -12.04 20.44 -30.55
N VAL A 280 -12.41 20.47 -29.27
CA VAL A 280 -13.60 19.78 -28.75
C VAL A 280 -14.59 20.85 -28.29
N PRO A 281 -15.85 20.82 -28.77
CA PRO A 281 -16.87 21.78 -28.35
C PRO A 281 -17.15 21.67 -26.84
N ASN A 282 -17.43 22.80 -26.19
CA ASN A 282 -17.63 22.86 -24.75
C ASN A 282 -18.82 22.03 -24.29
N SER A 283 -19.91 21.94 -25.07
CA SER A 283 -21.04 21.08 -24.70
C SER A 283 -20.66 19.61 -24.59
N VAL A 284 -19.70 19.14 -25.39
CA VAL A 284 -19.18 17.76 -25.33
C VAL A 284 -18.29 17.59 -24.11
N LEU A 285 -17.51 18.60 -23.73
CA LEU A 285 -16.68 18.57 -22.51
C LEU A 285 -17.56 18.60 -21.25
N ASP A 286 -18.60 19.42 -21.24
CA ASP A 286 -19.56 19.51 -20.14
C ASP A 286 -20.40 18.23 -20.02
N GLU A 287 -20.94 17.70 -21.13
CA GLU A 287 -21.65 16.42 -21.14
C GLU A 287 -20.73 15.28 -20.68
N CYS A 288 -19.47 15.27 -21.11
CA CYS A 288 -18.45 14.32 -20.66
C CYS A 288 -18.21 14.42 -19.15
N LYS A 289 -17.98 15.63 -18.64
CA LYS A 289 -17.78 15.90 -17.20
C LYS A 289 -18.98 15.43 -16.37
N ASP A 290 -20.20 15.76 -16.80
CA ASP A 290 -21.44 15.40 -16.11
C ASP A 290 -21.75 13.89 -16.20
N SER A 291 -21.26 13.21 -17.25
CA SER A 291 -21.41 11.77 -17.42
C SER A 291 -20.52 10.94 -16.49
N PHE A 292 -19.41 11.51 -16.01
CA PHE A 292 -18.50 10.83 -15.07
C PHE A 292 -18.88 11.12 -13.63
N GLY A 293 -19.62 10.21 -13.00
CA GLY A 293 -19.94 10.29 -11.56
C GLY A 293 -18.74 10.32 -10.61
N ALA A 294 -17.51 10.05 -11.10
CA ALA A 294 -16.26 10.20 -10.35
C ALA A 294 -15.69 11.64 -10.40
N ALA A 295 -16.12 12.47 -11.35
CA ALA A 295 -15.72 13.87 -11.52
C ALA A 295 -16.76 14.86 -10.95
N ASP A 296 -17.93 14.37 -10.54
CA ASP A 296 -18.98 15.14 -9.90
C ASP A 296 -18.64 15.38 -8.41
N GLU A 297 -17.98 16.49 -8.12
CA GLU A 297 -17.61 16.92 -6.77
C GLU A 297 -18.80 17.09 -5.82
N GLN A 298 -20.02 17.25 -6.35
CA GLN A 298 -21.24 17.42 -5.54
C GLN A 298 -21.84 16.08 -5.09
N ARG A 299 -21.40 14.97 -5.67
CA ARG A 299 -21.96 13.65 -5.38
C ARG A 299 -21.18 12.97 -4.26
N GLU A 300 -21.73 13.03 -3.05
CA GLU A 300 -21.22 12.25 -1.92
C GLU A 300 -21.30 10.74 -2.22
N ALA A 301 -20.15 10.11 -2.53
CA ALA A 301 -20.05 8.67 -2.75
C ALA A 301 -20.40 7.84 -1.49
N ALA A 302 -20.40 8.47 -0.31
CA ALA A 302 -20.82 7.90 0.96
C ALA A 302 -21.34 8.97 1.92
N SER A 303 -22.36 8.62 2.71
CA SER A 303 -22.86 9.50 3.76
C SER A 303 -21.82 9.69 4.87
N THR A 304 -21.36 10.94 5.03
CA THR A 304 -20.49 11.37 6.13
C THR A 304 -21.18 11.32 7.50
N GLN A 305 -22.50 11.09 7.54
CA GLN A 305 -23.26 10.91 8.78
C GLN A 305 -22.88 9.61 9.49
N PHE A 306 -22.84 8.49 8.75
CA PHE A 306 -22.65 7.15 9.30
C PHE A 306 -21.20 6.65 9.22
N PHE A 307 -20.43 7.18 8.29
CA PHE A 307 -19.08 6.71 8.01
C PHE A 307 -18.04 7.75 8.44
N ALA A 308 -17.00 7.28 9.13
CA ALA A 308 -15.81 8.06 9.48
C ALA A 308 -14.84 8.16 8.31
N ASP A 309 -14.78 7.11 7.48
CA ASP A 309 -14.04 7.08 6.23
C ASP A 309 -15.02 6.74 5.09
N THR A 310 -15.01 7.55 4.04
CA THR A 310 -15.92 7.48 2.89
C THR A 310 -15.32 6.72 1.69
N GLY A 311 -14.02 6.50 1.69
CA GLY A 311 -13.31 5.71 0.71
C GLY A 311 -11.83 5.54 1.07
N LEU A 312 -11.11 4.80 0.23
CA LEU A 312 -9.65 4.77 0.23
C LEU A 312 -9.14 5.32 -1.08
N MET A 313 -8.02 6.03 -1.03
CA MET A 313 -7.26 6.41 -2.21
C MET A 313 -5.84 5.87 -2.07
N GLY A 314 -5.30 5.35 -3.18
CA GLY A 314 -4.02 4.68 -3.22
C GLY A 314 -3.13 5.23 -4.32
N LEU A 315 -1.83 5.29 -4.03
CA LEU A 315 -0.79 5.45 -5.04
C LEU A 315 -0.15 4.09 -5.28
N LEU A 316 -0.21 3.62 -6.52
CA LEU A 316 0.29 2.33 -6.96
C LEU A 316 1.41 2.51 -7.98
N CYS A 317 2.35 1.57 -8.07
CA CYS A 317 3.25 1.54 -9.22
C CYS A 317 2.59 0.89 -10.44
N ARG A 318 3.23 1.01 -11.62
CA ARG A 318 2.78 0.35 -12.86
C ARG A 318 2.58 -1.18 -12.79
N HIS A 319 3.14 -1.85 -11.78
CA HIS A 319 2.99 -3.29 -11.54
C HIS A 319 1.93 -3.60 -10.46
N ASP A 320 1.02 -2.66 -10.22
CA ASP A 320 -0.10 -2.80 -9.28
C ASP A 320 0.36 -3.10 -7.84
N ARG A 321 1.50 -2.50 -7.45
CA ARG A 321 1.99 -2.56 -6.06
C ARG A 321 1.62 -1.27 -5.35
N VAL A 322 0.87 -1.42 -4.26
CA VAL A 322 0.50 -0.31 -3.37
C VAL A 322 1.77 0.29 -2.77
N LEU A 323 1.98 1.58 -3.04
CA LEU A 323 3.06 2.38 -2.47
C LEU A 323 2.57 3.09 -1.22
N TRP A 324 1.43 3.76 -1.30
CA TRP A 324 0.79 4.43 -0.16
C TRP A 324 -0.73 4.38 -0.27
N LEU A 325 -1.41 4.46 0.87
CA LEU A 325 -2.86 4.59 0.99
C LEU A 325 -3.20 5.80 1.87
N ILE A 326 -4.34 6.42 1.60
CA ILE A 326 -4.97 7.41 2.45
C ILE A 326 -6.44 7.03 2.66
N SER A 327 -6.94 7.29 3.87
CA SER A 327 -8.39 7.24 4.13
C SER A 327 -8.99 8.60 3.78
N MET A 328 -10.10 8.59 3.05
CA MET A 328 -10.91 9.78 2.74
C MET A 328 -12.06 9.94 3.71
#